data_AF-A0A8C6SP71-F1
#
_entry.id   AF-A0A8C6SP71-F1
#
_cell.length_a   1.000
_cell.length_b   1.000
_cell.length_c   1.000
_cell.angle_alpha   90.00
_cell.angle_beta   90.00
_cell.angle_gamma   90.00
#
_symmetry.space_group_name_H-M   'P 1'
#
loop_
_entity.id
_entity.type
_entity.pdbx_description
1 polymer ?
#
loop_
_entity_poly.entity_id
_entity_poly.type
_entity_poly.pdbx_seq_one_letter_code
_entity_poly.pdbx_strand_id
1 'polypeptide(L)'
;MLRILLVCALVGAGSALSCRWMERKYQEYRDSSLAQLNAMVDAVTFPNELYNQASKAVAEERLRFVVQLLEEIFALFDGEDQTFVSWQEMAVDDFLNVITQQADGLRSCHKKSHRKMSMYFKRLALHVLEEMEHSADAWELIREQVRLHIYRAQRLAEA
;
A
#
# COMPACT_ATOMS: atom_id res chain seq x y z
N MET A 1 65.75 -8.08 -41.21
CA MET A 1 66.04 -7.94 -39.76
C MET A 1 64.88 -7.15 -39.19
N LEU A 2 64.09 -7.55 -38.19
CA LEU A 2 64.34 -8.30 -36.96
C LEU A 2 63.01 -8.99 -36.54
N ARG A 3 63.10 -10.22 -36.03
CA ARG A 3 62.02 -10.99 -35.36
C ARG A 3 61.70 -10.36 -33.98
N ILE A 4 60.67 -10.89 -33.28
CA ILE A 4 60.32 -10.79 -31.81
C ILE A 4 59.08 -9.89 -31.59
N LEU A 5 57.94 -10.26 -31.00
CA LEU A 5 57.45 -11.44 -30.24
C LEU A 5 55.91 -11.47 -30.23
N LEU A 6 55.34 -12.68 -30.25
CA LEU A 6 53.99 -13.01 -29.73
C LEU A 6 53.89 -12.60 -28.24
N VAL A 7 52.82 -11.90 -27.84
CA VAL A 7 52.22 -12.06 -26.50
C VAL A 7 50.70 -11.97 -26.63
N CYS A 8 50.06 -13.02 -26.11
CA CYS A 8 48.63 -13.28 -26.06
C CYS A 8 47.79 -12.10 -25.56
N ALA A 9 46.77 -11.71 -26.33
CA ALA A 9 45.62 -10.94 -25.84
C ALA A 9 44.30 -11.64 -26.19
N LEU A 10 44.27 -12.96 -26.04
CA LEU A 10 43.04 -13.69 -25.74
C LEU A 10 43.08 -13.95 -24.24
N VAL A 11 42.33 -13.15 -23.47
CA VAL A 11 41.56 -13.50 -22.26
C VAL A 11 41.21 -12.15 -21.61
N GLY A 12 40.10 -11.60 -22.09
CA GLY A 12 39.46 -10.43 -21.54
C GLY A 12 37.96 -10.40 -21.85
N ALA A 13 37.37 -11.54 -22.24
CA ALA A 13 35.98 -11.79 -21.93
C ALA A 13 35.92 -12.00 -20.41
N GLY A 14 36.06 -10.89 -19.68
CA GLY A 14 35.62 -10.78 -18.30
C GLY A 14 34.11 -10.94 -18.37
N SER A 15 33.70 -12.20 -18.39
CA SER A 15 32.34 -12.62 -18.17
C SER A 15 31.77 -11.71 -17.10
N ALA A 16 30.75 -10.93 -17.42
CA ALA A 16 29.85 -10.32 -16.44
C ALA A 16 29.11 -11.49 -15.75
N LEU A 17 29.88 -12.34 -15.07
CA LEU A 17 29.41 -13.42 -14.23
C LEU A 17 28.57 -12.72 -13.19
N SER A 18 27.35 -13.21 -13.06
CA SER A 18 26.39 -12.76 -12.09
C SER A 18 27.11 -12.42 -10.78
N CYS A 19 27.02 -11.14 -10.41
CA CYS A 19 27.62 -10.67 -9.19
C CYS A 19 26.94 -11.46 -8.07
N ARG A 20 27.64 -12.44 -7.46
CA ARG A 20 27.07 -13.28 -6.40
C ARG A 20 26.55 -12.46 -5.23
N TRP A 21 27.09 -11.26 -5.06
CA TRP A 21 26.58 -10.28 -4.11
C TRP A 21 25.20 -9.73 -4.54
N MET A 22 24.97 -9.46 -5.83
CA MET A 22 23.68 -9.03 -6.36
C MET A 22 22.58 -10.10 -6.24
N GLU A 23 22.92 -11.39 -6.34
CA GLU A 23 21.91 -12.46 -6.34
C GLU A 23 21.18 -12.63 -5.00
N ARG A 24 21.87 -12.37 -3.87
CA ARG A 24 21.30 -12.59 -2.53
C ARG A 24 21.45 -11.40 -1.60
N LYS A 25 22.66 -10.81 -1.53
CA LYS A 25 22.93 -9.71 -0.61
C LYS A 25 22.21 -8.44 -1.02
N TYR A 26 22.13 -8.13 -2.30
CA TYR A 26 21.41 -6.94 -2.74
C TYR A 26 19.91 -6.97 -2.35
N GLN A 27 19.24 -8.12 -2.44
CA GLN A 27 17.86 -8.24 -2.01
C GLN A 27 17.72 -8.04 -0.50
N GLU A 28 18.55 -8.70 0.32
CA GLU A 28 18.58 -8.52 1.77
C GLU A 28 18.81 -7.05 2.18
N TYR A 29 19.75 -6.36 1.52
CA TYR A 29 20.04 -4.95 1.79
C TYR A 29 18.94 -4.01 1.29
N ARG A 30 18.37 -4.26 0.11
CA ARG A 30 17.24 -3.49 -0.42
C ARG A 30 16.05 -3.58 0.53
N ASP A 31 15.72 -4.79 0.98
CA ASP A 31 14.56 -5.02 1.85
C ASP A 31 14.80 -4.39 3.23
N SER A 32 16.05 -4.42 3.74
CA SER A 32 16.44 -3.72 4.97
C SER A 32 16.37 -2.21 4.84
N SER A 33 16.86 -1.64 3.73
CA SER A 33 16.80 -0.20 3.47
C SER A 33 15.36 0.29 3.30
N LEU A 34 14.50 -0.50 2.66
CA LEU A 34 13.07 -0.20 2.55
C LEU A 34 12.36 -0.30 3.91
N ALA A 35 12.69 -1.30 4.73
CA ALA A 35 12.16 -1.41 6.09
C ALA A 35 12.59 -0.21 6.96
N GLN A 36 13.84 0.26 6.80
CA GLN A 36 14.33 1.45 7.48
C GLN A 36 13.66 2.73 6.97
N LEU A 37 13.47 2.90 5.66
CA LEU A 37 12.72 4.03 5.09
C LEU A 37 11.27 4.05 5.60
N ASN A 38 10.62 2.90 5.66
CA ASN A 38 9.27 2.76 6.19
C ASN A 38 9.19 2.96 7.71
N ALA A 39 10.30 2.85 8.43
CA ALA A 39 10.38 3.12 9.87
C ALA A 39 10.81 4.56 10.19
N MET A 40 11.35 5.29 9.21
CA MET A 40 11.71 6.71 9.34
C MET A 40 10.51 7.64 9.18
N VAL A 41 9.46 7.16 8.52
CA VAL A 41 8.13 7.74 8.58
C VAL A 41 7.39 6.89 9.61
N ASP A 42 6.67 7.47 10.57
CA ASP A 42 5.71 6.73 11.44
C ASP A 42 4.49 6.25 10.61
N ALA A 43 4.76 5.75 9.41
CA ALA A 43 3.78 5.29 8.45
C ALA A 43 3.18 4.00 8.98
N VAL A 44 1.90 4.07 9.32
CA VAL A 44 1.10 2.88 9.61
C VAL A 44 1.28 1.89 8.47
N THR A 45 1.92 0.77 8.79
CA THR A 45 2.28 -0.24 7.79
C THR A 45 1.02 -0.82 7.17
N PHE A 46 0.96 -0.86 5.83
CA PHE A 46 -0.16 -1.44 5.10
C PHE A 46 -0.48 -2.86 5.61
N PRO A 47 -1.76 -3.22 5.83
CA PRO A 47 -2.12 -4.41 6.57
C PRO A 47 -2.13 -5.66 5.68
N ASN A 48 -0.96 -5.99 5.12
CA ASN A 48 -0.75 -7.10 4.19
C ASN A 48 -1.30 -8.43 4.72
N GLU A 49 -1.11 -8.68 6.02
CA GLU A 49 -1.57 -9.93 6.64
C GLU A 49 -3.10 -10.04 6.70
N LEU A 50 -3.82 -8.91 6.84
CA LEU A 50 -5.28 -8.90 6.78
C LEU A 50 -5.78 -9.26 5.38
N TYR A 51 -5.12 -8.76 4.33
CA TYR A 51 -5.42 -9.14 2.94
C TYR A 51 -5.07 -10.60 2.64
N ASN A 52 -3.95 -11.09 3.16
CA ASN A 52 -3.57 -12.50 3.02
C ASN A 52 -4.62 -13.43 3.62
N GLN A 53 -5.13 -13.09 4.81
CA GLN A 53 -6.19 -13.85 5.48
C GLN A 53 -7.50 -13.80 4.67
N ALA A 54 -7.92 -12.61 4.25
CA ALA A 54 -9.14 -12.45 3.47
C ALA A 54 -9.08 -13.21 2.13
N SER A 55 -7.95 -13.21 1.44
CA SER A 55 -7.78 -13.93 0.16
C SER A 55 -8.01 -15.44 0.26
N LYS A 56 -7.77 -16.03 1.43
CA LYS A 56 -7.96 -17.46 1.69
C LYS A 56 -9.35 -17.78 2.27
N ALA A 57 -10.13 -16.77 2.61
CA ALA A 57 -11.43 -16.91 3.23
C ALA A 57 -12.51 -17.28 2.19
N VAL A 58 -13.67 -17.74 2.66
CA VAL A 58 -14.83 -18.01 1.80
C VAL A 58 -15.47 -16.70 1.31
N ALA A 59 -16.25 -16.76 0.23
CA ALA A 59 -16.80 -15.58 -0.45
C ALA A 59 -17.55 -14.61 0.48
N GLU A 60 -18.34 -15.13 1.42
CA GLU A 60 -19.07 -14.30 2.40
C GLU A 60 -18.11 -13.49 3.30
N GLU A 61 -16.98 -14.05 3.68
CA GLU A 61 -15.99 -13.40 4.53
C GLU A 61 -15.14 -12.39 3.75
N ARG A 62 -14.83 -12.68 2.48
CA ARG A 62 -14.21 -11.73 1.55
C ARG A 62 -15.09 -10.51 1.37
N LEU A 63 -16.38 -10.71 1.12
CA LEU A 63 -17.36 -9.63 1.00
C LEU A 63 -17.41 -8.78 2.27
N ARG A 64 -17.49 -9.41 3.43
CA ARG A 64 -17.48 -8.74 4.74
C ARG A 64 -16.28 -7.82 4.93
N PHE A 65 -15.12 -8.29 4.50
CA PHE A 65 -13.87 -7.55 4.57
C PHE A 65 -13.91 -6.30 3.68
N VAL A 66 -14.40 -6.44 2.44
CA VAL A 66 -14.51 -5.33 1.48
C VAL A 66 -15.52 -4.29 1.97
N VAL A 67 -16.69 -4.70 2.48
CA VAL A 67 -17.67 -3.78 3.06
C VAL A 67 -17.04 -2.93 4.16
N GLN A 68 -16.41 -3.57 5.15
CA GLN A 68 -15.78 -2.84 6.25
C GLN A 68 -14.73 -1.85 5.76
N LEU A 69 -13.93 -2.25 4.77
CA LEU A 69 -12.91 -1.38 4.21
C LEU A 69 -13.52 -0.09 3.63
N LEU A 70 -14.60 -0.20 2.86
CA LEU A 70 -15.26 0.95 2.24
C LEU A 70 -15.88 1.88 3.30
N GLU A 71 -16.48 1.32 4.34
CA GLU A 71 -17.03 2.10 5.46
C GLU A 71 -15.95 2.90 6.20
N GLU A 72 -14.80 2.29 6.45
CA GLU A 72 -13.70 2.97 7.14
C GLU A 72 -13.02 4.01 6.25
N ILE A 73 -12.95 3.78 4.93
CA ILE A 73 -12.50 4.81 3.97
C ILE A 73 -13.47 5.99 4.00
N PHE A 74 -14.79 5.77 3.99
CA PHE A 74 -15.75 6.86 4.09
C PHE A 74 -15.56 7.65 5.40
N ALA A 75 -15.55 6.97 6.54
CA ALA A 75 -15.41 7.60 7.85
C ALA A 75 -14.12 8.40 8.02
N LEU A 76 -13.04 8.00 7.34
CA LEU A 76 -11.75 8.70 7.37
C LEU A 76 -11.80 10.07 6.68
N PHE A 77 -12.69 10.25 5.70
CA PHE A 77 -12.80 11.50 4.92
C PHE A 77 -14.03 12.34 5.32
N ASP A 78 -15.11 11.73 5.82
CA ASP A 78 -16.38 12.38 6.16
C ASP A 78 -16.32 13.21 7.47
N GLY A 79 -15.31 12.99 8.32
CA GLY A 79 -15.26 13.54 9.68
C GLY A 79 -14.21 14.63 9.97
N GLU A 80 -13.32 14.94 9.03
CA GLU A 80 -12.10 15.72 9.31
C GLU A 80 -12.01 17.02 8.49
N ASP A 81 -11.56 18.11 9.12
CA ASP A 81 -11.36 19.42 8.50
C ASP A 81 -10.14 19.40 7.55
N GLN A 82 -10.37 19.08 6.27
CA GLN A 82 -9.36 19.05 5.20
C GLN A 82 -8.85 20.45 4.77
N THR A 83 -9.00 21.46 5.63
CA THR A 83 -8.72 22.88 5.36
C THR A 83 -7.28 23.17 4.91
N PHE A 84 -6.36 22.26 5.17
CA PHE A 84 -4.93 22.38 4.83
C PHE A 84 -4.56 21.77 3.47
N VAL A 85 -5.50 21.14 2.75
CA VAL A 85 -5.23 20.46 1.47
C VAL A 85 -5.97 21.17 0.35
N SER A 86 -5.32 21.40 -0.79
CA SER A 86 -5.93 22.06 -1.95
C SER A 86 -6.78 21.12 -2.83
N TRP A 87 -7.31 20.04 -2.26
CA TRP A 87 -8.19 19.15 -2.99
C TRP A 87 -9.49 19.87 -3.33
N GLN A 88 -10.00 19.64 -4.52
CA GLN A 88 -11.26 20.25 -4.93
C GLN A 88 -12.39 19.56 -4.13
N GLU A 89 -13.11 20.30 -3.29
CA GLU A 89 -14.17 19.74 -2.41
C GLU A 89 -15.15 18.85 -3.18
N MET A 90 -15.58 19.27 -4.38
CA MET A 90 -16.44 18.45 -5.25
C MET A 90 -15.83 17.09 -5.62
N ALA A 91 -14.51 16.99 -5.77
CA ALA A 91 -13.84 15.73 -6.09
C ALA A 91 -13.79 14.77 -4.88
N VAL A 92 -13.75 15.31 -3.66
CA VAL A 92 -13.85 14.52 -2.41
C VAL A 92 -15.29 14.04 -2.22
N ASP A 93 -16.28 14.91 -2.43
CA ASP A 93 -17.70 14.57 -2.36
C ASP A 93 -18.08 13.48 -3.39
N ASP A 94 -17.63 13.63 -4.64
CA ASP A 94 -17.86 12.64 -5.70
C ASP A 94 -17.23 11.28 -5.33
N PHE A 95 -16.01 11.31 -4.78
CA PHE A 95 -15.34 10.10 -4.30
C PHE A 95 -16.11 9.42 -3.16
N LEU A 96 -16.53 10.19 -2.14
CA LEU A 96 -17.30 9.68 -1.01
C LEU A 96 -18.65 9.10 -1.44
N ASN A 97 -19.32 9.72 -2.42
CA ASN A 97 -20.55 9.20 -3.00
C ASN A 97 -20.32 7.83 -3.67
N VAL A 98 -19.25 7.67 -4.44
CA VAL A 98 -18.90 6.39 -5.10
C VAL A 98 -18.55 5.31 -4.07
N ILE A 99 -17.80 5.64 -3.01
CA ILE A 99 -17.46 4.69 -1.94
C ILE A 99 -18.71 4.25 -1.18
N THR A 100 -19.60 5.18 -0.84
CA THR A 100 -20.87 4.89 -0.14
C THR A 100 -21.77 3.99 -0.98
N GLN A 101 -21.94 4.28 -2.27
CA GLN A 101 -22.74 3.44 -3.16
C GLN A 101 -22.21 2.01 -3.25
N GLN A 102 -20.88 1.83 -3.31
CA GLN A 102 -20.27 0.50 -3.27
C GLN A 102 -20.53 -0.21 -1.93
N ALA A 103 -20.35 0.49 -0.82
CA ALA A 103 -20.58 -0.08 0.52
C ALA A 103 -22.03 -0.52 0.70
N ASP A 104 -23.00 0.32 0.33
CA ASP A 104 -24.43 0.02 0.46
C ASP A 104 -24.88 -1.12 -0.46
N GLY A 105 -24.37 -1.16 -1.70
CA GLY A 105 -24.60 -2.28 -2.60
C GLY A 105 -24.13 -3.61 -2.00
N LEU A 106 -22.92 -3.63 -1.42
CA LEU A 106 -22.36 -4.85 -0.82
C LEU A 106 -22.98 -5.21 0.55
N ARG A 107 -23.40 -4.21 1.34
CA ARG A 107 -24.16 -4.41 2.60
C ARG A 107 -25.48 -5.16 2.39
N SER A 108 -26.10 -4.98 1.23
CA SER A 108 -27.32 -5.72 0.88
C SER A 108 -27.09 -7.24 0.86
N CYS A 109 -25.86 -7.67 0.59
CA CYS A 109 -25.44 -9.07 0.59
C CYS A 109 -24.95 -9.54 1.97
N HIS A 110 -24.40 -8.65 2.82
CA HIS A 110 -23.96 -9.00 4.18
C HIS A 110 -23.88 -7.84 5.17
N LYS A 111 -24.22 -8.08 6.44
CA LYS A 111 -24.36 -7.05 7.50
C LYS A 111 -23.33 -7.10 8.63
N LYS A 112 -22.36 -8.02 8.60
CA LYS A 112 -21.39 -8.18 9.69
C LYS A 112 -20.14 -7.31 9.46
N SER A 113 -19.57 -6.76 10.52
CA SER A 113 -18.36 -5.91 10.48
C SER A 113 -17.07 -6.72 10.63
N HIS A 114 -15.95 -6.18 10.13
CA HIS A 114 -14.61 -6.78 10.27
C HIS A 114 -13.75 -6.01 11.28
N ARG A 115 -13.84 -6.37 12.57
CA ARG A 115 -13.24 -5.64 13.70
C ARG A 115 -11.75 -5.30 13.54
N LYS A 116 -10.93 -6.20 12.98
CA LYS A 116 -9.49 -5.93 12.79
C LYS A 116 -9.22 -4.83 11.75
N MET A 117 -10.08 -4.72 10.73
CA MET A 117 -9.96 -3.66 9.73
C MET A 117 -10.31 -2.31 10.34
N SER A 118 -11.38 -2.27 11.14
CA SER A 118 -11.76 -1.06 11.88
C SER A 118 -10.64 -0.59 12.82
N MET A 119 -10.01 -1.50 13.56
CA MET A 119 -8.86 -1.14 14.40
C MET A 119 -7.66 -0.63 13.62
N TYR A 120 -7.45 -1.12 12.39
CA TYR A 120 -6.38 -0.63 11.52
C TYR A 120 -6.63 0.82 11.10
N PHE A 121 -7.83 1.15 10.62
CA PHE A 121 -8.15 2.52 10.19
C PHE A 121 -8.13 3.53 11.34
N LYS A 122 -8.55 3.12 12.55
CA LYS A 122 -8.37 3.94 13.75
C LYS A 122 -6.91 4.26 14.06
N ARG A 123 -6.01 3.29 13.85
CA ARG A 123 -4.56 3.52 14.00
C ARG A 123 -4.00 4.40 12.88
N LEU A 124 -4.49 4.20 11.66
CA LEU A 124 -4.11 5.02 10.50
C LEU A 124 -4.46 6.49 10.73
N ALA A 125 -5.68 6.79 11.16
CA ALA A 125 -6.10 8.14 11.51
C ALA A 125 -5.25 8.73 12.64
N LEU A 126 -5.05 7.97 13.73
CA LEU A 126 -4.26 8.44 14.87
C LEU A 126 -2.80 8.76 14.51
N HIS A 127 -2.09 7.84 13.86
CA HIS A 127 -0.65 8.00 13.62
C HIS A 127 -0.32 8.86 12.40
N VAL A 128 -1.27 9.08 11.50
CA VAL A 128 -1.03 9.91 10.31
C VAL A 128 -1.72 11.25 10.45
N LEU A 129 -3.03 11.29 10.68
CA LEU A 129 -3.76 12.55 10.73
C LEU A 129 -3.51 13.30 12.04
N GLU A 130 -3.68 12.66 13.20
CA GLU A 130 -3.52 13.35 14.50
C GLU A 130 -2.05 13.70 14.79
N GLU A 131 -1.13 12.75 14.64
CA GLU A 131 0.30 12.97 14.95
C GLU A 131 0.98 13.95 13.98
N MET A 132 0.48 14.08 12.74
CA MET A 132 0.97 15.06 11.77
C MET A 132 0.06 16.29 11.63
N GLU A 133 -0.79 16.53 12.64
CA GLU A 133 -1.64 17.71 12.79
C GLU A 133 -2.47 18.05 11.54
N HIS A 134 -3.01 17.02 10.87
CA HIS A 134 -3.84 17.16 9.67
C HIS A 134 -3.17 17.94 8.53
N SER A 135 -1.84 17.94 8.49
CA SER A 135 -1.06 18.64 7.46
C SER A 135 -1.34 18.09 6.05
N ALA A 136 -1.03 18.90 5.02
CA ALA A 136 -1.17 18.48 3.62
C ALA A 136 -0.42 17.17 3.31
N ASP A 137 0.77 16.98 3.90
CA ASP A 137 1.56 15.75 3.75
C ASP A 137 0.89 14.54 4.41
N ALA A 138 0.19 14.73 5.54
CA ALA A 138 -0.59 13.68 6.19
C ALA A 138 -1.72 13.18 5.28
N TRP A 139 -2.47 14.12 4.69
CA TRP A 139 -3.55 13.80 3.76
C TRP A 139 -3.05 13.17 2.47
N GLU A 140 -1.90 13.58 1.96
CA GLU A 140 -1.22 12.94 0.83
C GLU A 140 -0.92 11.46 1.13
N LEU A 141 -0.38 11.16 2.32
CA LEU A 141 -0.11 9.78 2.76
C LEU A 141 -1.40 8.97 2.87
N ILE A 142 -2.46 9.53 3.46
CA ILE A 142 -3.78 8.88 3.53
C ILE A 142 -4.29 8.55 2.13
N ARG A 143 -4.22 9.48 1.18
CA ARG A 143 -4.70 9.27 -0.19
C ARG A 143 -4.00 8.10 -0.86
N GLU A 144 -2.68 8.00 -0.73
CA GLU A 144 -1.92 6.89 -1.33
C GLU A 144 -2.23 5.54 -0.66
N GLN A 145 -2.41 5.51 0.67
CA GLN A 145 -2.83 4.30 1.37
C GLN A 145 -4.23 3.84 0.92
N VAL A 146 -5.18 4.76 0.83
CA VAL A 146 -6.55 4.50 0.40
C VAL A 146 -6.59 4.01 -1.04
N ARG A 147 -5.79 4.61 -1.94
CA ARG A 147 -5.62 4.13 -3.32
C ARG A 147 -5.16 2.67 -3.37
N LEU A 148 -4.18 2.30 -2.56
CA LEU A 148 -3.69 0.93 -2.47
C LEU A 148 -4.76 -0.02 -1.91
N HIS A 149 -5.53 0.43 -0.92
CA HIS A 149 -6.64 -0.33 -0.35
C HIS A 149 -7.71 -0.67 -1.38
N ILE A 150 -8.14 0.31 -2.18
CA ILE A 150 -9.14 0.15 -3.25
C ILE A 150 -8.64 -0.89 -4.26
N TYR A 151 -7.40 -0.72 -4.76
CA TYR A 151 -6.81 -1.65 -5.73
C TYR A 151 -6.77 -3.10 -5.19
N ARG A 152 -6.36 -3.28 -3.93
CA ARG A 152 -6.28 -4.61 -3.31
C ARG A 152 -7.66 -5.22 -3.07
N ALA A 153 -8.65 -4.41 -2.73
CA ALA A 153 -10.02 -4.87 -2.50
C ALA A 153 -10.70 -5.31 -3.79
N GLN A 154 -10.51 -4.58 -4.88
CA GLN A 154 -11.02 -4.98 -6.19
C GLN A 154 -10.47 -6.36 -6.59
N ARG A 155 -9.15 -6.55 -6.49
CA ARG A 155 -8.51 -7.85 -6.76
C ARG A 155 -9.03 -8.99 -5.87
N LEU A 156 -9.43 -8.67 -4.64
CA LEU A 156 -9.98 -9.64 -3.70
C LEU A 156 -11.43 -10.02 -4.06
N ALA A 157 -12.22 -9.05 -4.52
CA ALA A 157 -13.61 -9.27 -4.92
C ALA A 157 -13.74 -10.07 -6.23
N GLU A 158 -12.74 -9.96 -7.11
CA GLU A 158 -12.67 -10.69 -8.38
C GLU A 158 -12.11 -12.14 -8.27
N ALA A 159 -11.61 -12.53 -7.09
CA ALA A 159 -10.96 -13.83 -6.81
C ALA A 159 -11.89 -14.83 -6.11
#